data_AF-A0A5C5VUE7-F1
#
_entry.id   AF-A0A5C5VUE7-F1
#
_cell.length_a   1.000
_cell.length_b   1.000
_cell.length_c   1.000
_cell.angle_alpha   90.00
_cell.angle_beta   90.00
_cell.angle_gamma   90.00
#
_symmetry.space_group_name_H-M   'P 1'
#
loop_
_entity.id
_entity.type
_entity.pdbx_description
1 polymer ?
#
loop_
_entity_poly.entity_id
_entity_poly.type
_entity_poly.pdbx_seq_one_letter_code
_entity_poly.pdbx_strand_id
1 'polypeptide(L)'
;MRSYQGSNAAYLIDRRLADGYELGVDDGTFRLAPHAPAAGRRIIRAAAAFDVTSPAGVYPEMNISMGRIVFEPNDAQPRRYRPFSRDAQRRLTVAYLGPEGATDEDCPFFFKAFDHFRAAVRLPADADGTSRRHERFEHLHRHAHGWFHLVEMQLLDLAVRSEAPRGGHIIEIGSYQGRSTAVLAAAAQDCGSDALVISIDPNELSPQQADVAAACVASVGQRRRLVQIQRPAARTAGLLRDELACVAFIDGSHEYADVVADFELCDRWLRPGGLLALHDIFPAEHLGYPAPDPGPGDALRRVILPTRRYEPIAAAHLTLVLRKQANVAM
;
A
#
# COMPACT_ATOMS: atom_id res chain seq x y z
N MET A 1 19.84 -9.64 7.60
CA MET A 1 18.87 -9.24 8.64
C MET A 1 19.40 -9.75 9.97
N ARG A 2 19.87 -8.90 10.87
CA ARG A 2 20.15 -9.29 12.28
C ARG A 2 19.11 -8.58 13.14
N SER A 3 18.31 -9.35 13.87
CA SER A 3 17.45 -8.85 14.94
C SER A 3 18.31 -8.18 15.99
N TYR A 4 18.07 -6.90 16.28
CA TYR A 4 18.69 -6.26 17.43
C TYR A 4 17.82 -6.54 18.66
N GLN A 5 18.41 -7.15 19.69
CA GLN A 5 17.79 -7.32 21.00
C GLN A 5 18.35 -6.23 21.93
N GLY A 6 17.76 -5.04 21.84
CA GLY A 6 17.79 -4.05 22.92
C GLY A 6 16.46 -4.15 23.66
N SER A 7 16.50 -4.12 24.99
CA SER A 7 15.40 -4.42 25.91
C SER A 7 14.00 -4.05 25.38
N ASN A 8 13.26 -5.11 25.03
CA ASN A 8 11.81 -5.23 24.86
C ASN A 8 11.11 -4.67 23.60
N ALA A 9 11.80 -4.39 22.49
CA ALA A 9 11.13 -4.27 21.18
C ALA A 9 12.07 -4.66 20.03
N ALA A 10 11.67 -5.64 19.22
CA ALA A 10 12.34 -5.98 17.97
C ALA A 10 11.81 -5.05 16.87
N TYR A 11 12.56 -4.01 16.54
CA TYR A 11 12.20 -3.07 15.47
C TYR A 11 12.46 -3.71 14.10
N LEU A 12 11.46 -3.73 13.21
CA LEU A 12 11.71 -3.89 11.78
C LEU A 12 12.14 -2.52 11.23
N ILE A 13 13.44 -2.39 10.96
CA ILE A 13 14.05 -1.21 10.34
C ILE A 13 14.55 -1.65 8.98
N ASP A 14 13.97 -1.16 7.89
CA ASP A 14 14.56 -1.38 6.56
C ASP A 14 15.81 -0.48 6.40
N ARG A 15 16.98 -1.06 6.68
CA ARG A 15 18.27 -0.36 6.57
C ARG A 15 18.70 -0.07 5.12
N ARG A 16 18.00 -0.59 4.11
CA ARG A 16 18.29 -0.28 2.69
C ARG A 16 17.93 1.16 2.31
N LEU A 17 17.27 1.90 3.21
CA LEU A 17 16.90 3.31 3.03
C LEU A 17 17.93 4.28 3.63
N ALA A 18 19.02 3.81 4.20
CA ALA A 18 20.09 4.66 4.74
C ALA A 18 21.18 4.99 3.70
N ASP A 19 20.90 4.88 2.40
CA ASP A 19 21.90 5.21 1.38
C ASP A 19 22.31 6.68 1.47
N GLY A 20 23.60 6.91 1.78
CA GLY A 20 24.16 8.24 2.04
C GLY A 20 24.11 8.69 3.50
N TYR A 21 23.60 7.87 4.43
CA TYR A 21 23.54 8.17 5.85
C TYR A 21 23.97 7.00 6.74
N GLU A 22 24.80 7.27 7.73
CA GLU A 22 25.03 6.37 8.85
C GLU A 22 23.82 6.41 9.80
N LEU A 23 23.15 5.26 9.98
CA LEU A 23 22.01 5.11 10.89
C LEU A 23 22.44 4.44 12.20
N GLY A 24 22.40 5.20 13.29
CA GLY A 24 22.45 4.72 14.66
C GLY A 24 21.06 4.66 15.29
N VAL A 25 20.83 3.77 16.25
CA VAL A 25 19.62 3.74 17.06
C VAL A 25 20.01 3.60 18.52
N ASP A 26 19.54 4.52 19.36
CA ASP A 26 19.80 4.56 20.79
C ASP A 26 18.51 4.90 21.53
N ASP A 27 18.06 4.01 22.43
CA ASP A 27 16.80 4.15 23.20
C ASP A 27 15.57 4.59 22.36
N GLY A 28 15.37 3.95 21.21
CA GLY A 28 14.27 4.26 20.28
C GLY A 28 14.41 5.60 19.54
N THR A 29 15.54 6.29 19.71
CA THR A 29 15.90 7.49 18.94
C THR A 29 16.82 7.09 17.79
N PHE A 30 16.40 7.39 16.57
CA PHE A 30 17.20 7.23 15.36
C PHE A 30 18.18 8.40 15.25
N ARG A 31 19.44 8.10 15.00
CA ARG A 31 20.50 9.07 14.68
C ARG A 31 20.87 8.86 13.23
N LEU A 32 20.69 9.89 12.40
CA LEU A 32 21.05 9.88 10.98
C LEU A 32 22.21 10.86 10.79
N ALA A 33 23.36 10.35 10.36
CA ALA A 33 24.53 11.18 10.03
C ALA A 33 24.81 11.07 8.52
N PRO A 34 24.86 12.16 7.75
CA PRO A 34 25.24 12.08 6.34
C PRO A 34 26.65 11.49 6.21
N HIS A 35 26.85 10.55 5.29
CA HIS A 35 28.19 10.06 4.96
C HIS A 35 29.06 11.15 4.32
N ALA A 36 28.43 12.11 3.64
CA ALA A 36 29.05 13.30 3.09
C ALA A 36 28.05 14.48 3.09
N PRO A 37 28.53 15.73 3.17
CA PRO A 37 27.67 16.90 3.01
C PRO A 37 27.00 16.89 1.63
N ALA A 38 25.68 17.10 1.59
CA ALA A 38 24.95 17.18 0.33
C ALA A 38 24.97 18.62 -0.21
N ALA A 39 25.15 18.79 -1.52
CA ALA A 39 25.16 20.11 -2.16
C ALA A 39 23.81 20.86 -2.10
N GLY A 40 22.71 20.15 -1.79
CA GLY A 40 21.37 20.69 -1.68
C GLY A 40 20.65 20.19 -0.44
N ARG A 41 19.52 20.83 -0.13
CA ARG A 41 18.65 20.47 0.99
C ARG A 41 18.18 19.02 0.87
N ARG A 42 18.16 18.30 2.00
CA ARG A 42 17.64 16.93 2.12
C ARG A 42 16.58 16.88 3.20
N ILE A 43 15.49 16.16 2.94
CA ILE A 43 14.37 16.01 3.87
C ILE A 43 14.12 14.51 4.06
N ILE A 44 14.18 13.97 5.26
CA ILE A 44 13.84 12.56 5.52
C ILE A 44 12.44 12.53 6.12
N ARG A 45 11.51 11.82 5.49
CA ARG A 45 10.16 11.63 6.04
C ARG A 45 10.09 10.29 6.75
N ALA A 46 9.68 10.34 8.02
CA ALA A 46 9.65 9.18 8.89
C ALA A 46 8.20 8.72 9.09
N ALA A 47 7.95 7.42 9.02
CA ALA A 47 6.66 6.80 9.34
C ALA A 47 6.84 5.78 10.47
N ALA A 48 5.82 5.60 11.31
CA ALA A 48 5.89 4.66 12.43
C ALA A 48 4.57 3.90 12.60
N ALA A 49 4.68 2.60 12.87
CA ALA A 49 3.58 1.76 13.32
C ALA A 49 3.76 1.42 14.81
N PHE A 50 2.67 1.49 15.58
CA PHE A 50 2.66 1.22 17.03
C PHE A 50 1.80 -0.01 17.35
N ASP A 51 2.08 -0.64 18.50
CA ASP A 51 1.48 -1.89 18.95
C ASP A 51 -0.01 -1.76 19.30
N VAL A 52 -0.76 -2.75 18.79
CA VAL A 52 -2.14 -3.25 18.90
C VAL A 52 -2.87 -3.33 20.25
N THR A 53 -2.08 -3.45 21.32
CA THR A 53 -2.58 -3.99 22.59
C THR A 53 -2.48 -3.01 23.76
N SER A 54 -2.45 -1.70 23.52
CA SER A 54 -2.42 -0.72 24.61
C SER A 54 -3.71 -0.81 25.46
N PRO A 55 -3.63 -0.80 26.79
CA PRO A 55 -4.81 -0.73 27.67
C PRO A 55 -5.70 0.49 27.42
N ALA A 56 -5.18 1.50 26.72
CA ALA A 56 -5.86 2.75 26.38
C ALA A 56 -6.81 2.68 25.16
N GLY A 57 -6.97 1.52 24.50
CA GLY A 57 -7.91 1.33 23.39
C GLY A 57 -7.32 1.43 21.98
N VAL A 58 -8.17 1.31 20.97
CA VAL A 58 -7.82 0.93 19.59
C VAL A 58 -7.57 2.13 18.63
N TYR A 59 -6.52 2.92 18.93
CA TYR A 59 -5.73 3.85 18.07
C TYR A 59 -6.33 5.14 17.47
N PRO A 60 -5.86 6.30 17.97
CA PRO A 60 -5.68 7.48 17.14
C PRO A 60 -4.44 7.48 16.25
N GLU A 61 -3.32 6.84 16.64
CA GLU A 61 -2.02 7.19 16.04
C GLU A 61 -1.33 6.05 15.32
N MET A 62 -1.96 5.51 14.27
CA MET A 62 -1.16 5.05 13.12
C MET A 62 -0.69 6.29 12.36
N ASN A 63 0.39 6.91 12.81
CA ASN A 63 0.96 8.06 12.11
C ASN A 63 1.87 7.59 10.97
N ILE A 64 1.28 7.52 9.78
CA ILE A 64 1.94 7.14 8.52
C ILE A 64 2.96 8.21 8.08
N SER A 65 3.03 9.37 8.75
CA SER A 65 4.13 10.33 8.65
C SER A 65 4.27 11.16 9.94
N MET A 66 5.33 10.92 10.71
CA MET A 66 5.59 11.51 12.03
C MET A 66 6.57 12.70 12.01
N GLY A 67 6.56 13.45 10.92
CA GLY A 67 7.38 14.64 10.73
C GLY A 67 8.47 14.48 9.68
N ARG A 68 9.34 15.49 9.60
CA ARG A 68 10.43 15.58 8.63
C ARG A 68 11.76 15.91 9.32
N ILE A 69 12.83 15.25 8.92
CA ILE A 69 14.19 15.56 9.34
C ILE A 69 14.85 16.33 8.22
N VAL A 70 15.30 17.56 8.47
CA VAL A 70 15.86 18.42 7.42
C VAL A 70 17.36 18.55 7.62
N PHE A 71 18.11 18.38 6.53
CA PHE A 71 19.52 18.74 6.39
C PHE A 71 19.60 19.86 5.37
N GLU A 72 20.16 20.99 5.78
CA GLU A 72 20.39 22.11 4.86
C GLU A 72 21.60 21.83 3.95
N PRO A 73 21.79 22.57 2.83
CA PRO A 73 22.96 22.41 1.99
C PRO A 73 24.27 22.45 2.79
N ASN A 74 25.18 21.51 2.51
CA ASN A 74 26.45 21.29 3.20
C ASN A 74 26.36 20.91 4.69
N ASP A 75 25.17 20.57 5.19
CA ASP A 75 25.00 20.09 6.55
C ASP A 75 25.56 18.67 6.70
N ALA A 76 26.60 18.53 7.52
CA ALA A 76 27.22 17.25 7.89
C ALA A 76 26.81 16.79 9.29
N GLN A 77 26.02 17.60 10.01
CA GLN A 77 25.72 17.32 11.41
C GLN A 77 24.68 16.20 11.54
N PRO A 78 24.91 15.21 12.41
CA PRO A 78 23.93 14.17 12.68
C PRO A 78 22.62 14.75 13.22
N ARG A 79 21.50 14.28 12.70
CA ARG A 79 20.16 14.60 13.21
C ARG A 79 19.62 13.44 14.02
N ARG A 80 18.88 13.78 15.07
CA ARG A 80 18.19 12.80 15.91
C ARG A 80 16.70 12.90 15.63
N TYR A 81 16.07 11.74 15.50
CA TYR A 81 14.65 11.60 15.30
C TYR A 81 14.14 10.51 16.21
N ARG A 82 13.23 10.88 17.11
CA ARG A 82 12.51 9.92 17.93
C ARG A 82 11.08 9.87 17.41
N PRO A 83 10.59 8.73 16.90
CA PRO A 83 9.16 8.57 16.70
C PRO A 83 8.53 8.77 18.05
N PHE A 84 7.62 9.72 18.12
CA PHE A 84 6.87 9.98 19.32
C PHE A 84 5.50 9.34 19.15
N SER A 85 4.81 9.10 20.25
CA SER A 85 3.36 9.01 20.25
C SER A 85 2.89 9.86 21.41
N ARG A 86 1.69 10.42 21.32
CA ARG A 86 1.09 11.14 22.45
C ARG A 86 0.70 10.22 23.62
N ASP A 87 0.79 8.90 23.44
CA ASP A 87 0.52 7.88 24.44
C ASP A 87 1.81 7.20 24.91
N ALA A 88 2.16 7.43 26.17
CA ALA A 88 3.38 6.92 26.80
C ALA A 88 3.39 5.40 27.05
N GLN A 89 2.25 4.72 26.93
CA GLN A 89 2.15 3.26 27.13
C GLN A 89 2.34 2.46 25.84
N ARG A 90 2.46 3.12 24.68
CA ARG A 90 2.62 2.46 23.38
C ARG A 90 4.02 1.95 23.14
N ARG A 91 4.08 0.85 22.39
CA ARG A 91 5.33 0.26 21.90
C ARG A 91 5.42 0.43 20.41
N LEU A 92 6.53 0.97 19.92
CA LEU A 92 6.83 1.10 18.50
C LEU A 92 7.12 -0.30 17.92
N THR A 93 6.45 -0.68 16.84
CA THR A 93 6.63 -2.00 16.20
C THR A 93 7.48 -1.89 14.92
N VAL A 94 7.23 -0.87 14.09
CA VAL A 94 7.94 -0.66 12.83
C VAL A 94 8.21 0.83 12.61
N ALA A 95 9.40 1.18 12.11
CA ALA A 95 9.73 2.54 11.73
C ALA A 95 10.34 2.57 10.33
N TYR A 96 9.80 3.42 9.48
CA TYR A 96 10.26 3.65 8.11
C TYR A 96 10.95 5.01 8.04
N LEU A 97 12.17 5.06 7.50
CA LEU A 97 12.93 6.28 7.31
C LEU A 97 13.36 6.33 5.85
N GLY A 98 12.71 7.15 5.02
CA GLY A 98 13.08 7.33 3.61
C GLY A 98 13.79 8.67 3.39
N PRO A 99 15.04 8.71 2.88
CA PRO A 99 15.70 9.96 2.58
C PRO A 99 15.10 10.58 1.32
N GLU A 100 14.53 11.77 1.42
CA GLU A 100 14.24 12.61 0.26
C GLU A 100 15.45 13.51 -0.02
N GLY A 101 16.04 13.32 -1.19
CA GLY A 101 16.62 14.44 -1.90
C GLY A 101 15.52 15.24 -2.57
N ALA A 102 15.16 16.41 -2.05
CA ALA A 102 14.37 17.39 -2.79
C ALA A 102 14.91 18.79 -2.48
N THR A 103 15.39 19.43 -3.53
CA THR A 103 15.49 20.89 -3.63
C THR A 103 14.07 21.45 -3.70
N ASP A 104 13.85 22.60 -3.07
CA ASP A 104 12.55 23.24 -2.90
C ASP A 104 11.75 23.31 -4.21
N GLU A 105 10.62 22.60 -4.25
CA GLU A 105 9.39 22.89 -5.00
C GLU A 105 8.33 21.86 -4.55
N ASP A 106 7.09 22.31 -4.31
CA ASP A 106 5.94 21.53 -3.77
C ASP A 106 5.41 20.44 -4.73
N CYS A 107 6.28 19.79 -5.50
CA CYS A 107 5.93 18.76 -6.45
C CYS A 107 6.94 17.59 -6.38
N PRO A 108 6.52 16.35 -6.10
CA PRO A 108 5.34 15.94 -5.35
C PRO A 108 5.61 14.72 -4.43
N PHE A 109 4.87 14.60 -3.32
CA PHE A 109 4.77 13.40 -2.48
C PHE A 109 4.45 12.11 -3.30
N PHE A 110 3.94 12.32 -4.51
CA PHE A 110 3.47 11.36 -5.51
C PHE A 110 4.54 10.63 -6.35
N PHE A 111 5.85 10.85 -6.21
CA PHE A 111 6.85 10.03 -6.94
C PHE A 111 7.73 9.16 -6.02
N LYS A 112 7.76 9.43 -4.70
CA LYS A 112 8.76 8.82 -3.80
C LYS A 112 8.29 7.60 -3.02
N ALA A 113 6.99 7.50 -2.70
CA ALA A 113 6.38 6.24 -2.25
C ALA A 113 6.54 5.13 -3.31
N PHE A 114 6.51 5.52 -4.59
CA PHE A 114 6.76 4.66 -5.74
C PHE A 114 8.19 4.14 -5.76
N ASP A 115 9.18 5.00 -5.58
CA ASP A 115 10.58 4.56 -5.54
C ASP A 115 10.87 3.61 -4.37
N HIS A 116 10.27 3.86 -3.19
CA HIS A 116 10.39 2.96 -2.05
C HIS A 116 9.79 1.57 -2.35
N PHE A 117 8.55 1.54 -2.84
CA PHE A 117 7.91 0.29 -3.21
C PHE A 117 8.68 -0.43 -4.31
N ARG A 118 9.11 0.28 -5.36
CA ARG A 118 9.95 -0.27 -6.45
C ARG A 118 11.22 -0.89 -5.93
N ALA A 119 11.90 -0.26 -4.98
CA ALA A 119 13.09 -0.83 -4.35
C ALA A 119 12.75 -2.10 -3.55
N ALA A 120 11.67 -2.08 -2.76
CA ALA A 120 11.22 -3.23 -1.98
C ALA A 120 10.86 -4.44 -2.85
N VAL A 121 10.22 -4.20 -4.00
CA VAL A 121 9.81 -5.24 -4.96
C VAL A 121 10.78 -5.44 -6.12
N ARG A 122 11.93 -4.74 -6.10
CA ARG A 122 13.03 -4.81 -7.09
C ARG A 122 12.62 -4.51 -8.54
N LEU A 123 11.71 -3.55 -8.73
CA LEU A 123 11.35 -3.05 -10.05
C LEU A 123 12.39 -2.03 -10.57
N PRO A 124 12.93 -2.22 -11.79
CA PRO A 124 13.89 -1.28 -12.39
C PRO A 124 13.24 0.07 -12.68
N ALA A 125 13.97 1.19 -12.58
CA ALA A 125 13.47 2.55 -12.84
C ALA A 125 12.83 2.68 -14.24
N ASP A 126 11.77 3.49 -14.37
CA ASP A 126 10.93 3.56 -15.57
C ASP A 126 10.57 5.01 -15.87
N ALA A 127 11.57 5.77 -16.35
CA ALA A 127 11.44 7.20 -16.56
C ALA A 127 10.44 7.54 -17.68
N ASP A 128 10.40 6.78 -18.78
CA ASP A 128 9.63 7.13 -19.97
C ASP A 128 8.15 6.71 -19.91
N GLY A 129 7.82 5.61 -19.21
CA GLY A 129 6.43 5.17 -19.09
C GLY A 129 5.63 5.95 -18.04
N THR A 130 6.31 6.64 -17.12
CA THR A 130 5.67 7.22 -15.92
C THR A 130 4.78 8.41 -16.27
N SER A 131 5.22 9.29 -17.17
CA SER A 131 4.41 10.43 -17.62
C SER A 131 3.15 10.00 -18.39
N ARG A 132 3.26 9.03 -19.30
CA ARG A 132 2.10 8.50 -20.06
C ARG A 132 1.09 7.79 -19.15
N ARG A 133 1.56 7.05 -18.14
CA ARG A 133 0.67 6.44 -17.14
C ARG A 133 -0.02 7.49 -16.29
N HIS A 134 0.71 8.52 -15.84
CA HIS A 134 0.15 9.61 -15.07
C HIS A 134 -0.98 10.32 -15.83
N GLU A 135 -0.79 10.67 -17.11
CA GLU A 135 -1.84 11.26 -17.95
C GLU A 135 -3.09 10.37 -18.08
N ARG A 136 -2.91 9.06 -18.25
CA ARG A 136 -4.00 8.08 -18.31
C ARG A 136 -4.73 7.99 -16.96
N PHE A 137 -4.04 7.98 -15.84
CA PHE A 137 -4.66 7.94 -14.51
C PHE A 137 -5.37 9.26 -14.17
N GLU A 138 -4.83 10.40 -14.59
CA GLU A 138 -5.51 11.71 -14.50
C GLU A 138 -6.78 11.75 -15.36
N HIS A 139 -6.77 11.10 -16.52
CA HIS A 139 -7.97 10.93 -17.33
C HIS A 139 -9.00 10.06 -16.60
N LEU A 140 -8.62 8.90 -16.07
CA LEU A 140 -9.52 8.01 -15.31
C LEU A 140 -10.10 8.69 -14.08
N HIS A 141 -9.25 9.39 -13.30
CA HIS A 141 -9.65 10.12 -12.10
C HIS A 141 -10.71 11.20 -12.39
N ARG A 142 -10.59 11.90 -13.53
CA ARG A 142 -11.54 12.95 -13.93
C ARG A 142 -12.87 12.41 -14.48
N HIS A 143 -12.88 11.24 -15.11
CA HIS A 143 -14.03 10.80 -15.95
C HIS A 143 -14.77 9.56 -15.45
N ALA A 144 -14.16 8.71 -14.62
CA ALA A 144 -14.86 7.64 -13.91
C ALA A 144 -15.01 8.07 -12.46
N HIS A 145 -16.20 8.00 -11.84
CA HIS A 145 -16.35 8.33 -10.42
C HIS A 145 -15.84 7.19 -9.51
N GLY A 146 -15.43 7.53 -8.30
CA GLY A 146 -14.89 6.59 -7.31
C GLY A 146 -14.08 7.29 -6.23
N TRP A 147 -13.90 6.65 -5.09
CA TRP A 147 -13.14 7.16 -3.93
C TRP A 147 -11.72 6.60 -3.93
N PHE A 148 -11.06 6.69 -5.08
CA PHE A 148 -9.73 6.12 -5.31
C PHE A 148 -8.82 7.18 -5.93
N HIS A 149 -7.81 7.63 -5.20
CA HIS A 149 -6.96 8.77 -5.56
C HIS A 149 -5.81 8.37 -6.49
N LEU A 150 -5.26 9.36 -7.21
CA LEU A 150 -4.20 9.13 -8.20
C LEU A 150 -2.98 8.39 -7.62
N VAL A 151 -2.57 8.74 -6.40
CA VAL A 151 -1.43 8.09 -5.71
C VAL A 151 -1.74 6.62 -5.36
N GLU A 152 -2.99 6.28 -5.11
CA GLU A 152 -3.43 4.92 -4.81
C GLU A 152 -3.49 4.08 -6.09
N MET A 153 -3.96 4.68 -7.20
CA MET A 153 -3.93 4.06 -8.53
C MET A 153 -2.51 3.68 -8.95
N GLN A 154 -1.57 4.60 -8.79
CA GLN A 154 -0.19 4.33 -9.13
C GLN A 154 0.39 3.20 -8.24
N LEU A 155 -0.05 3.07 -6.97
CA LEU A 155 0.47 2.04 -6.07
C LEU A 155 -0.03 0.65 -6.52
N LEU A 156 -1.30 0.54 -6.92
CA LEU A 156 -1.83 -0.68 -7.54
C LEU A 156 -1.16 -0.99 -8.88
N ASP A 157 -0.89 0.01 -9.73
CA ASP A 157 -0.15 -0.17 -10.99
C ASP A 157 1.21 -0.83 -10.72
N LEU A 158 1.97 -0.29 -9.77
CA LEU A 158 3.26 -0.88 -9.41
C LEU A 158 3.12 -2.28 -8.83
N ALA A 159 2.14 -2.53 -7.96
CA ALA A 159 1.92 -3.84 -7.38
C ALA A 159 1.70 -4.88 -8.47
N VAL A 160 0.81 -4.59 -9.43
CA VAL A 160 0.55 -5.45 -10.59
C VAL A 160 1.82 -5.65 -11.42
N ARG A 161 2.52 -4.58 -11.78
CA ARG A 161 3.73 -4.67 -12.62
C ARG A 161 4.87 -5.44 -11.95
N SER A 162 4.92 -5.46 -10.61
CA SER A 162 5.92 -6.22 -9.86
C SER A 162 5.64 -7.72 -9.83
N GLU A 163 4.38 -8.13 -9.92
CA GLU A 163 3.96 -9.52 -9.68
C GLU A 163 3.42 -10.22 -10.94
N ALA A 164 2.69 -9.52 -11.80
CA ALA A 164 2.04 -10.10 -12.98
C ALA A 164 3.03 -10.71 -14.01
N PRO A 165 4.24 -10.16 -14.25
CA PRO A 165 5.25 -10.81 -15.10
C PRO A 165 5.76 -12.15 -14.53
N ARG A 166 5.59 -12.36 -13.22
CA ARG A 166 6.00 -13.59 -12.51
C ARG A 166 4.90 -14.65 -12.52
N GLY A 167 3.82 -14.45 -13.28
CA GLY A 167 2.68 -15.35 -13.39
C GLY A 167 1.64 -15.20 -12.27
N GLY A 168 0.42 -15.64 -12.57
CA GLY A 168 -0.78 -15.48 -11.73
C GLY A 168 -1.76 -14.47 -12.32
N HIS A 169 -2.97 -14.43 -11.76
CA HIS A 169 -4.01 -13.47 -12.13
C HIS A 169 -4.15 -12.36 -11.09
N ILE A 170 -4.95 -11.35 -11.42
CA ILE A 170 -5.22 -10.21 -10.55
C ILE A 170 -6.67 -10.33 -10.10
N ILE A 171 -6.91 -10.26 -8.80
CA ILE A 171 -8.26 -10.28 -8.23
C ILE A 171 -8.57 -8.90 -7.65
N GLU A 172 -9.78 -8.44 -7.89
CA GLU A 172 -10.37 -7.25 -7.28
C GLU A 172 -11.72 -7.64 -6.68
N ILE A 173 -11.96 -7.26 -5.43
CA ILE A 173 -13.27 -7.30 -4.79
C ILE A 173 -13.71 -5.86 -4.54
N GLY A 174 -14.84 -5.46 -5.13
CA GLY A 174 -15.31 -4.08 -5.16
C GLY A 174 -14.74 -3.33 -6.37
N SER A 175 -15.57 -3.16 -7.38
CA SER A 175 -15.20 -2.55 -8.67
C SER A 175 -15.97 -1.28 -8.96
N TYR A 176 -17.20 -1.16 -8.46
CA TYR A 176 -18.09 -0.03 -8.68
C TYR A 176 -18.11 0.41 -10.15
N GLN A 177 -17.59 1.59 -10.48
CA GLN A 177 -17.52 2.11 -11.86
C GLN A 177 -16.23 1.73 -12.61
N GLY A 178 -15.46 0.79 -12.09
CA GLY A 178 -14.32 0.19 -12.77
C GLY A 178 -13.04 1.03 -12.77
N ARG A 179 -12.92 2.06 -11.92
CA ARG A 179 -11.74 2.95 -11.93
C ARG A 179 -10.46 2.19 -11.53
N SER A 180 -10.49 1.49 -10.41
CA SER A 180 -9.42 0.59 -9.96
C SER A 180 -9.22 -0.57 -10.94
N THR A 181 -10.32 -1.18 -11.42
CA THR A 181 -10.29 -2.24 -12.43
C THR A 181 -9.50 -1.83 -13.67
N ALA A 182 -9.73 -0.59 -14.14
CA ALA A 182 -9.06 -0.05 -15.31
C ALA A 182 -7.55 0.13 -15.08
N VAL A 183 -7.16 0.57 -13.89
CA VAL A 183 -5.76 0.67 -13.48
C VAL A 183 -5.10 -0.71 -13.46
N LEU A 184 -5.73 -1.70 -12.84
CA LEU A 184 -5.22 -3.08 -12.76
C LEU A 184 -5.03 -3.68 -14.17
N ALA A 185 -6.01 -3.50 -15.06
CA ALA A 185 -5.95 -3.99 -16.43
C ALA A 185 -4.88 -3.26 -17.28
N ALA A 186 -4.75 -1.95 -17.11
CA ALA A 186 -3.73 -1.16 -17.78
C ALA A 186 -2.32 -1.58 -17.35
N ALA A 187 -2.12 -1.81 -16.06
CA ALA A 187 -0.84 -2.26 -15.50
C ALA A 187 -0.42 -3.64 -16.02
N ALA A 188 -1.37 -4.58 -16.11
CA ALA A 188 -1.13 -5.91 -16.68
C ALA A 188 -0.76 -5.83 -18.17
N GLN A 189 -1.44 -4.96 -18.92
CA GLN A 189 -1.13 -4.69 -20.34
C GLN A 189 0.27 -4.10 -20.52
N ASP A 190 0.59 -3.05 -19.76
CA ASP A 190 1.82 -2.28 -19.90
C ASP A 190 3.07 -3.15 -19.63
N CYS A 191 2.94 -4.19 -18.78
CA CYS A 191 4.01 -5.16 -18.54
C CYS A 191 3.97 -6.40 -19.46
N GLY A 192 3.08 -6.42 -20.46
CA GLY A 192 2.94 -7.53 -21.40
C GLY A 192 2.45 -8.83 -20.78
N SER A 193 1.83 -8.78 -19.59
CA SER A 193 1.34 -9.97 -18.88
C SER A 193 0.01 -10.45 -19.46
N ASP A 194 -0.15 -11.76 -19.60
CA ASP A 194 -1.41 -12.42 -19.96
C ASP A 194 -2.33 -12.65 -18.75
N ALA A 195 -2.04 -12.02 -17.61
CA ALA A 195 -2.89 -12.09 -16.43
C ALA A 195 -4.33 -11.64 -16.75
N LEU A 196 -5.30 -12.43 -16.28
CA LEU A 196 -6.68 -12.00 -16.22
C LEU A 196 -6.82 -11.02 -15.05
N VAL A 197 -7.63 -9.98 -15.25
CA VAL A 197 -8.19 -9.19 -14.16
C VAL A 197 -9.55 -9.78 -13.86
N ILE A 198 -9.71 -10.34 -12.66
CA ILE A 198 -10.94 -10.97 -12.19
C ILE A 198 -11.55 -10.03 -11.16
N SER A 199 -12.57 -9.31 -11.58
CA SER A 199 -13.26 -8.30 -10.78
C SER A 199 -14.57 -8.88 -10.24
N ILE A 200 -14.78 -8.78 -8.93
CA ILE A 200 -15.91 -9.38 -8.21
C ILE A 200 -16.68 -8.27 -7.52
N ASP A 201 -17.93 -8.06 -7.95
CA ASP A 201 -18.79 -7.01 -7.42
C ASP A 201 -20.26 -7.39 -7.70
N PRO A 202 -21.20 -7.24 -6.75
CA PRO A 202 -22.63 -7.38 -7.03
C PRO A 202 -23.14 -6.51 -8.19
N ASN A 203 -22.46 -5.41 -8.52
CA ASN A 203 -22.78 -4.43 -9.55
C ASN A 203 -24.20 -3.87 -9.41
N GLU A 204 -24.55 -3.44 -8.21
CA GLU A 204 -25.79 -2.73 -7.89
C GLU A 204 -25.76 -1.27 -8.37
N LEU A 205 -25.38 -1.08 -9.64
CA LEU A 205 -25.23 0.22 -10.29
C LEU A 205 -26.55 0.68 -10.89
N SER A 206 -26.84 1.97 -10.81
CA SER A 206 -27.85 2.59 -11.68
C SER A 206 -27.42 2.51 -13.15
N PRO A 207 -28.36 2.62 -14.11
CA PRO A 207 -28.03 2.55 -15.55
C PRO A 207 -26.92 3.52 -15.97
N GLN A 208 -26.92 4.75 -15.46
CA GLN A 208 -25.89 5.73 -15.75
C GLN A 208 -24.51 5.32 -15.21
N GLN A 209 -24.46 4.75 -14.00
CA GLN A 209 -23.21 4.25 -13.42
C GLN A 209 -22.71 3.02 -14.17
N ALA A 210 -23.61 2.17 -14.67
CA ALA A 210 -23.25 1.02 -15.51
C ALA A 210 -22.67 1.45 -16.86
N ASP A 211 -23.21 2.50 -17.49
CA ASP A 211 -22.64 3.07 -18.72
C ASP A 211 -21.22 3.61 -18.50
N VAL A 212 -21.00 4.31 -17.38
CA VAL A 212 -19.66 4.79 -16.99
C VAL A 212 -18.72 3.61 -16.73
N ALA A 213 -19.17 2.57 -16.02
CA ALA A 213 -18.38 1.37 -15.77
C ALA A 213 -17.96 0.68 -17.08
N ALA A 214 -18.91 0.52 -18.01
CA ALA A 214 -18.68 -0.08 -19.31
C ALA A 214 -17.70 0.73 -20.17
N ALA A 215 -17.76 2.06 -20.08
CA ALA A 215 -16.84 2.98 -20.75
C ALA A 215 -15.44 2.96 -20.12
N CYS A 216 -15.36 2.93 -18.79
CA CYS A 216 -14.09 2.84 -18.05
C CYS A 216 -13.34 1.56 -18.43
N VAL A 217 -14.03 0.41 -18.39
CA VAL A 217 -13.51 -0.88 -18.86
C VAL A 217 -13.13 -0.84 -20.36
N ALA A 218 -13.91 -0.15 -21.20
CA ALA A 218 -13.59 -0.02 -22.62
C ALA A 218 -12.29 0.76 -22.87
N SER A 219 -12.05 1.81 -22.07
CA SER A 219 -10.92 2.73 -22.24
C SER A 219 -9.55 2.07 -22.15
N VAL A 220 -9.47 0.93 -21.47
CA VAL A 220 -8.21 0.18 -21.32
C VAL A 220 -7.91 -0.71 -22.53
N GLY A 221 -8.87 -0.93 -23.43
CA GLY A 221 -8.67 -1.77 -24.62
C GLY A 221 -8.44 -3.26 -24.31
N GLN A 222 -8.60 -3.67 -23.05
CA GLN A 222 -8.31 -5.02 -22.55
C GLN A 222 -9.54 -5.82 -22.15
N ARG A 223 -10.70 -5.53 -22.75
CA ARG A 223 -11.96 -6.29 -22.50
C ARG A 223 -11.79 -7.81 -22.60
N ARG A 224 -10.85 -8.31 -23.42
CA ARG A 224 -10.58 -9.75 -23.57
C ARG A 224 -9.91 -10.40 -22.36
N ARG A 225 -9.31 -9.62 -21.45
CA ARG A 225 -8.59 -10.08 -20.26
C ARG A 225 -9.29 -9.72 -18.96
N LEU A 226 -10.45 -9.06 -19.05
CA LEU A 226 -11.28 -8.74 -17.90
C LEU A 226 -12.39 -9.79 -17.75
N VAL A 227 -12.46 -10.40 -16.58
CA VAL A 227 -13.56 -11.27 -16.15
C VAL A 227 -14.31 -10.56 -15.04
N GLN A 228 -15.57 -10.21 -15.27
CA GLN A 228 -16.43 -9.61 -14.25
C GLN A 228 -17.39 -10.66 -13.69
N ILE A 229 -17.29 -10.89 -12.38
CA ILE A 229 -18.18 -11.79 -11.65
C ILE A 229 -19.19 -10.92 -10.90
N GLN A 230 -20.41 -10.85 -11.44
CA GLN A 230 -21.48 -10.00 -10.92
C GLN A 230 -22.23 -10.67 -9.75
N ARG A 231 -21.59 -10.79 -8.59
CA ARG A 231 -22.20 -11.35 -7.37
C ARG A 231 -21.43 -10.94 -6.10
N PRO A 232 -22.04 -11.05 -4.91
CA PRO A 232 -21.30 -10.89 -3.65
C PRO A 232 -20.13 -11.87 -3.55
N ALA A 233 -18.99 -11.38 -3.07
CA ALA A 233 -17.76 -12.18 -2.95
C ALA A 233 -17.96 -13.44 -2.10
N ALA A 234 -18.76 -13.39 -1.04
CA ALA A 234 -19.14 -14.56 -0.24
C ALA A 234 -19.75 -15.73 -1.05
N ARG A 235 -20.27 -15.48 -2.27
CA ARG A 235 -20.82 -16.49 -3.19
C ARG A 235 -19.83 -16.98 -4.24
N THR A 236 -18.53 -16.75 -4.05
CA THR A 236 -17.48 -17.05 -5.03
C THR A 236 -16.41 -18.05 -4.54
N ALA A 237 -16.50 -18.53 -3.30
CA ALA A 237 -15.49 -19.36 -2.63
C ALA A 237 -15.03 -20.63 -3.37
N GLY A 238 -15.82 -21.14 -4.32
CA GLY A 238 -15.51 -22.31 -5.16
C GLY A 238 -15.34 -22.03 -6.64
N LEU A 239 -15.36 -20.76 -7.06
CA LEU A 239 -15.25 -20.39 -8.48
C LEU A 239 -13.81 -20.27 -8.95
N LEU A 240 -12.92 -19.87 -8.05
CA LEU A 240 -11.50 -19.67 -8.33
C LEU A 240 -10.69 -20.71 -7.59
N ARG A 241 -9.66 -21.24 -8.24
CA ARG A 241 -8.70 -22.15 -7.60
C ARG A 241 -7.85 -21.41 -6.58
N ASP A 242 -7.37 -22.13 -5.57
CA ASP A 242 -6.38 -21.62 -4.63
C ASP A 242 -5.08 -21.22 -5.37
N GLU A 243 -4.39 -20.22 -4.84
CA GLU A 243 -3.12 -19.69 -5.39
C GLU A 243 -3.15 -19.27 -6.87
N LEU A 244 -4.34 -18.96 -7.41
CA LEU A 244 -4.53 -18.45 -8.76
C LEU A 244 -3.88 -17.07 -8.96
N ALA A 245 -3.93 -16.23 -7.93
CA ALA A 245 -3.65 -14.81 -8.01
C ALA A 245 -2.24 -14.46 -7.55
N CYS A 246 -1.66 -13.43 -8.19
CA CYS A 246 -0.41 -12.80 -7.75
C CYS A 246 -0.63 -11.44 -7.08
N VAL A 247 -1.77 -10.80 -7.36
CA VAL A 247 -2.25 -9.60 -6.67
C VAL A 247 -3.73 -9.77 -6.34
N ALA A 248 -4.12 -9.41 -5.12
CA ALA A 248 -5.51 -9.30 -4.69
C ALA A 248 -5.76 -7.91 -4.11
N PHE A 249 -6.82 -7.23 -4.54
CA PHE A 249 -7.23 -5.92 -4.06
C PHE A 249 -8.64 -6.01 -3.46
N ILE A 250 -8.81 -5.51 -2.23
CA ILE A 250 -10.09 -5.48 -1.52
C ILE A 250 -10.48 -4.02 -1.27
N ASP A 251 -11.61 -3.63 -1.87
CA ASP A 251 -12.21 -2.29 -1.86
C ASP A 251 -13.75 -2.41 -2.00
N GLY A 252 -14.32 -3.40 -1.31
CA GLY A 252 -15.72 -3.80 -1.42
C GLY A 252 -16.59 -3.20 -0.32
N SER A 253 -17.15 -4.08 0.53
CA SER A 253 -17.94 -3.65 1.69
C SER A 253 -17.04 -3.09 2.79
N HIS A 254 -17.55 -2.12 3.55
CA HIS A 254 -16.90 -1.61 4.76
C HIS A 254 -17.44 -2.23 6.04
N GLU A 255 -18.31 -3.23 5.94
CA GLU A 255 -18.72 -4.00 7.10
C GLU A 255 -17.61 -4.97 7.50
N TYR A 256 -17.22 -4.96 8.77
CA TYR A 256 -16.10 -5.79 9.29
C TYR A 256 -16.21 -7.27 8.89
N ALA A 257 -17.41 -7.84 9.01
CA ALA A 257 -17.64 -9.25 8.69
C ALA A 257 -17.42 -9.56 7.21
N ASP A 258 -17.83 -8.64 6.33
CA ASP A 258 -17.66 -8.79 4.88
C ASP A 258 -16.17 -8.70 4.50
N VAL A 259 -15.45 -7.72 5.05
CA VAL A 259 -14.01 -7.56 4.82
C VAL A 259 -13.23 -8.78 5.28
N VAL A 260 -13.57 -9.35 6.44
CA VAL A 260 -12.95 -10.59 6.92
C VAL A 260 -13.21 -11.74 5.94
N ALA A 261 -14.44 -11.89 5.45
CA ALA A 261 -14.77 -12.92 4.46
C ALA A 261 -14.01 -12.70 3.14
N ASP A 262 -13.92 -11.45 2.66
CA ASP A 262 -13.16 -11.08 1.46
C ASP A 262 -11.67 -11.37 1.62
N PHE A 263 -11.11 -11.09 2.80
CA PHE A 263 -9.74 -11.44 3.15
C PHE A 263 -9.52 -12.96 3.14
N GLU A 264 -10.40 -13.75 3.74
CA GLU A 264 -10.26 -15.21 3.77
C GLU A 264 -10.28 -15.82 2.36
N LEU A 265 -11.13 -15.28 1.47
CA LEU A 265 -11.15 -15.66 0.06
C LEU A 265 -9.84 -15.28 -0.64
N CYS A 266 -9.42 -14.01 -0.50
CA CYS A 266 -8.19 -13.51 -1.10
C CYS A 266 -6.94 -14.23 -0.55
N ASP A 267 -6.90 -14.59 0.73
CA ASP A 267 -5.80 -15.36 1.30
C ASP A 267 -5.68 -16.72 0.61
N ARG A 268 -6.79 -17.41 0.34
CA ARG A 268 -6.75 -18.69 -0.38
C ARG A 268 -6.33 -18.53 -1.83
N TRP A 269 -6.85 -17.53 -2.53
CA TRP A 269 -6.54 -17.34 -3.95
C TRP A 269 -5.16 -16.74 -4.21
N LEU A 270 -4.59 -16.02 -3.25
CA LEU A 270 -3.29 -15.38 -3.40
C LEU A 270 -2.15 -16.37 -3.16
N ARG A 271 -1.28 -16.53 -4.15
CA ARG A 271 -0.08 -17.38 -4.03
C ARG A 271 0.86 -16.86 -2.93
N PRO A 272 1.66 -17.74 -2.31
CA PRO A 272 2.75 -17.30 -1.45
C PRO A 272 3.72 -16.36 -2.19
N GLY A 273 4.12 -15.28 -1.54
CA GLY A 273 4.92 -14.21 -2.15
C GLY A 273 4.11 -13.15 -2.91
N GLY A 274 2.82 -13.39 -3.20
CA GLY A 274 1.93 -12.42 -3.84
C GLY A 274 1.59 -11.22 -2.95
N LEU A 275 0.87 -10.25 -3.52
CA LEU A 275 0.53 -9.00 -2.84
C LEU A 275 -0.98 -8.89 -2.56
N LEU A 276 -1.30 -8.52 -1.32
CA LEU A 276 -2.64 -8.13 -0.91
C LEU A 276 -2.67 -6.60 -0.76
N ALA A 277 -3.59 -5.93 -1.43
CA ALA A 277 -3.87 -4.51 -1.26
C ALA A 277 -5.24 -4.33 -0.58
N LEU A 278 -5.30 -3.46 0.43
CA LEU A 278 -6.51 -3.10 1.16
C LEU A 278 -6.73 -1.59 1.03
N HIS A 279 -7.94 -1.19 0.63
CA HIS A 279 -8.35 0.22 0.62
C HIS A 279 -9.04 0.63 1.92
N ASP A 280 -9.32 1.93 2.07
CA ASP A 280 -10.05 2.52 3.18
C ASP A 280 -9.50 2.17 4.58
N ILE A 281 -8.17 2.10 4.66
CA ILE A 281 -7.45 2.04 5.92
C ILE A 281 -7.32 3.46 6.48
N PHE A 282 -8.36 3.91 7.16
CA PHE A 282 -8.38 5.23 7.80
C PHE A 282 -7.55 5.26 9.10
N PRO A 283 -6.73 6.30 9.32
CA PRO A 283 -6.21 6.63 10.64
C PRO A 283 -7.33 7.30 11.45
N ALA A 284 -8.23 6.47 11.98
CA ALA A 284 -9.54 6.84 12.50
C ALA A 284 -9.58 8.08 13.42
N GLU A 285 -8.61 8.29 14.32
CA GLU A 285 -8.80 9.27 15.40
C GLU A 285 -7.90 10.52 15.31
N HIS A 286 -7.36 10.81 14.11
CA HIS A 286 -6.59 12.05 13.83
C HIS A 286 -7.39 13.18 13.18
N LEU A 287 -8.61 12.92 12.71
CA LEU A 287 -9.43 13.90 12.00
C LEU A 287 -10.40 14.68 12.89
N GLY A 288 -10.41 14.43 14.20
CA GLY A 288 -11.26 15.18 15.16
C GLY A 288 -12.76 14.87 15.07
N TYR A 289 -13.14 13.83 14.33
CA TYR A 289 -14.49 13.26 14.26
C TYR A 289 -14.40 11.78 14.61
N PRO A 290 -15.45 11.16 15.18
CA PRO A 290 -15.51 9.70 15.26
C PRO A 290 -15.39 9.19 13.83
N ALA A 291 -14.27 8.54 13.48
CA ALA A 291 -14.22 7.86 12.21
C ALA A 291 -15.32 6.79 12.24
N PRO A 292 -16.17 6.72 11.20
CA PRO A 292 -17.02 5.55 11.02
C PRO A 292 -16.07 4.35 10.99
N ASP A 293 -16.24 3.39 11.90
CA ASP A 293 -15.37 2.22 12.05
C ASP A 293 -15.40 1.43 10.74
N PRO A 294 -14.45 1.64 9.81
CA PRO A 294 -14.55 1.09 8.49
C PRO A 294 -13.90 -0.29 8.61
N GLY A 295 -14.71 -1.34 8.44
CA GLY A 295 -14.31 -2.74 8.51
C GLY A 295 -12.88 -3.07 8.04
N PRO A 296 -12.33 -2.46 6.97
CA PRO A 296 -10.94 -2.65 6.53
C PRO A 296 -9.89 -2.46 7.62
N GLY A 297 -9.95 -1.35 8.36
CA GLY A 297 -8.94 -1.04 9.39
C GLY A 297 -8.98 -2.02 10.55
N ASP A 298 -10.17 -2.47 10.94
CA ASP A 298 -10.38 -3.40 12.04
C ASP A 298 -10.04 -4.85 11.64
N ALA A 299 -10.40 -5.28 10.43
CA ALA A 299 -9.99 -6.58 9.88
C ALA A 299 -8.46 -6.69 9.77
N LEU A 300 -7.80 -5.63 9.28
CA LEU A 300 -6.34 -5.56 9.23
C LEU A 300 -5.70 -5.82 10.61
N ARG A 301 -6.19 -5.10 11.64
CA ARG A 301 -5.65 -5.14 13.00
C ARG A 301 -5.95 -6.44 13.73
N ARG A 302 -7.19 -6.94 13.62
CA ARG A 302 -7.69 -8.06 14.43
C ARG A 302 -7.51 -9.41 13.78
N VAL A 303 -7.43 -9.47 12.46
CA VAL A 303 -7.40 -10.72 11.68
C VAL A 303 -6.10 -10.86 10.89
N ILE A 304 -5.79 -9.90 10.02
CA ILE A 304 -4.73 -10.05 9.00
C ILE A 304 -3.33 -10.03 9.63
N LEU A 305 -2.96 -8.96 10.35
CA LEU A 305 -1.61 -8.83 10.93
C LEU A 305 -1.29 -9.89 12.01
N PRO A 306 -2.24 -10.28 12.89
CA PRO A 306 -1.99 -11.34 13.87
C PRO A 306 -1.61 -12.69 13.26
N THR A 307 -2.00 -12.97 12.00
CA THR A 307 -1.57 -14.20 11.33
C THR A 307 -0.06 -14.29 11.14
N ARG A 308 0.66 -13.16 11.14
CA ARG A 308 2.09 -13.03 10.76
C ARG A 308 2.44 -13.58 9.37
N ARG A 309 1.44 -13.93 8.55
CA ARG A 309 1.60 -14.37 7.16
C ARG A 309 1.65 -13.19 6.19
N TYR A 310 1.37 -11.98 6.66
CA TYR A 310 1.35 -10.78 5.83
C TYR A 310 2.27 -9.72 6.42
N GLU A 311 3.15 -9.18 5.58
CA GLU A 311 4.08 -8.10 5.93
C GLU A 311 3.70 -6.84 5.14
N PRO A 312 3.37 -5.72 5.81
CA PRO A 312 3.21 -4.44 5.15
C PRO A 312 4.49 -4.02 4.42
N ILE A 313 4.38 -3.61 3.16
CA ILE A 313 5.54 -3.18 2.35
C ILE A 313 5.39 -1.81 1.69
N ALA A 314 4.17 -1.28 1.59
CA ALA A 314 3.93 0.10 1.18
C ALA A 314 2.53 0.57 1.57
N ALA A 315 2.38 1.88 1.69
CA ALA A 315 1.09 2.54 1.81
C ALA A 315 1.08 3.81 0.96
N ALA A 316 -0.08 4.16 0.43
CA ALA A 316 -0.34 5.44 -0.21
C ALA A 316 -1.74 5.88 0.17
N HIS A 317 -1.86 7.05 0.78
CA HIS A 317 -3.15 7.59 1.23
C HIS A 317 -3.92 6.57 2.10
N LEU A 318 -5.03 5.99 1.63
CA LEU A 318 -5.84 5.01 2.36
C LEU A 318 -5.57 3.56 1.91
N THR A 319 -4.66 3.35 0.97
CA THR A 319 -4.29 2.02 0.45
C THR A 319 -3.06 1.47 1.16
N LEU A 320 -3.16 0.24 1.67
CA LEU A 320 -2.05 -0.52 2.24
C LEU A 320 -1.76 -1.76 1.37
N VAL A 321 -0.49 -1.99 1.04
CA VAL A 321 -0.02 -3.19 0.35
C VAL A 321 0.80 -4.07 1.29
N LEU A 322 0.43 -5.34 1.38
CA LEU A 322 1.08 -6.36 2.17
C LEU A 322 1.59 -7.50 1.27
N ARG A 323 2.76 -8.03 1.59
CA ARG A 323 3.28 -9.25 0.97
C ARG A 323 2.87 -10.47 1.77
N LYS A 324 2.28 -11.45 1.10
CA LYS A 324 2.05 -12.78 1.68
C LYS A 324 3.38 -13.52 1.79
N GLN A 325 3.73 -13.96 2.99
CA GLN A 325 4.95 -14.71 3.24
C GLN A 325 4.88 -16.07 2.57
N ALA A 326 6.03 -16.55 2.06
CA ALA A 326 6.16 -17.94 1.70
C ALA A 326 5.99 -18.79 2.96
N ASN A 327 5.25 -19.90 2.89
CA ASN A 327 5.25 -20.87 3.98
C ASN A 327 6.71 -21.28 4.20
N VAL A 328 7.29 -20.90 5.33
CA VAL A 328 8.57 -21.45 5.77
C VAL A 328 8.25 -22.89 6.10
N ALA A 329 8.72 -23.83 5.27
CA ALA A 329 8.67 -25.24 5.62
C ALA A 329 9.36 -25.39 6.99
N MET A 330 8.60 -25.81 8.00
CA MET A 330 9.16 -26.24 9.29
C MET A 330 9.90 -27.56 9.12
#